data_AF-A0A9X9F3Q9-F1
#
_entry.id   AF-A0A9X9F3Q9-F1
#
_cell.length_a   1.000
_cell.length_b   1.000
_cell.length_c   1.000
_cell.angle_alpha   90.00
_cell.angle_beta   90.00
_cell.angle_gamma   90.00
#
_symmetry.space_group_name_H-M   'P 1'
#
loop_
_entity.id
_entity.type
_entity.pdbx_description
1 polymer ?
#
loop_
_entity_poly.entity_id
_entity_poly.type
_entity_poly.pdbx_seq_one_letter_code
_entity_poly.pdbx_strand_id
1 'polypeptide(L)'
;LVKLPVGERAKKELVVAFIKDLASTELVEEIKSRIQKIDIDSVLESGYIEQLIEDNYLSPFPQIQNTERPDRVISALMEGRVAILLDGTPFVLIAPVTFSMLLQSPEDYYERWIPGTLLRLLRFMTAFVSLFAPALYISFISFHPGLIPT
;
A
#
# COMPACT_ATOMS: atom_id res chain seq x y z
N LEU A 1 -8.06 -18.99 -2.90
CA LEU A 1 -8.05 -18.72 -1.44
C LEU A 1 -7.27 -19.83 -0.77
N VAL A 2 -6.33 -19.49 0.11
CA VAL A 2 -5.54 -20.42 0.94
C VAL A 2 -5.59 -19.95 2.38
N LYS A 3 -5.80 -20.88 3.32
CA LYS A 3 -5.89 -20.59 4.76
C LYS A 3 -4.60 -21.02 5.45
N LEU A 4 -4.06 -20.16 6.32
CA LEU A 4 -2.83 -20.38 7.07
C LEU A 4 -3.06 -20.00 8.54
N PRO A 5 -2.76 -20.87 9.51
CA PRO A 5 -2.77 -20.49 10.91
C PRO A 5 -1.53 -19.63 11.25
N VAL A 6 -1.72 -18.58 12.04
CA VAL A 6 -0.64 -17.71 12.53
C VAL A 6 -0.76 -17.49 14.05
N GLY A 7 0.37 -17.31 14.73
CA GLY A 7 0.47 -17.16 16.18
C GLY A 7 0.78 -18.48 16.93
N GLU A 8 1.71 -18.45 17.89
CA GLU A 8 2.13 -19.63 18.65
C GLU A 8 1.14 -19.99 19.78
N ARG A 9 0.83 -19.01 20.64
CA ARG A 9 -0.06 -19.18 21.80
C ARG A 9 -1.52 -18.92 21.44
N ALA A 10 -1.78 -17.86 20.70
CA ALA A 10 -3.11 -17.46 20.26
C ALA A 10 -3.20 -17.60 18.73
N LYS A 11 -3.64 -18.76 18.28
CA LYS A 11 -3.78 -19.07 16.86
C LYS A 11 -4.94 -18.27 16.26
N LYS A 12 -4.65 -17.56 15.17
CA LYS A 12 -5.64 -16.92 14.31
C LYS A 12 -5.60 -17.51 12.91
N GLU A 13 -6.73 -17.47 12.23
CA GLU A 13 -6.79 -17.84 10.82
C GLU A 13 -6.42 -16.63 9.95
N LEU A 14 -5.49 -16.83 9.04
CA LEU A 14 -5.11 -15.87 8.02
C LEU A 14 -5.46 -16.45 6.64
N VAL A 15 -6.14 -15.65 5.82
CA VAL A 15 -6.59 -16.04 4.48
C VAL A 15 -5.81 -15.25 3.43
N VAL A 16 -5.18 -15.97 2.50
CA VAL A 16 -4.56 -15.42 1.30
C VAL A 16 -5.52 -15.59 0.12
N ALA A 17 -6.05 -14.47 -0.37
CA ALA A 17 -6.98 -14.35 -1.48
C ALA A 17 -6.27 -13.87 -2.74
N PHE A 18 -6.51 -14.55 -3.85
CA PHE A 18 -5.95 -14.23 -5.16
C PHE A 18 -6.77 -14.93 -6.24
N ILE A 19 -6.69 -14.44 -7.47
CA ILE A 19 -7.32 -15.05 -8.65
C ILE A 19 -6.25 -15.83 -9.40
N LYS A 20 -6.46 -17.14 -9.52
CA LYS A 20 -5.45 -18.09 -10.01
C LYS A 20 -4.89 -17.73 -11.39
N ASP A 21 -5.74 -17.20 -12.28
CA ASP A 21 -5.37 -16.92 -13.66
C ASP A 21 -4.81 -15.49 -13.86
N LEU A 22 -4.84 -14.65 -12.82
CA LEU A 22 -4.38 -13.26 -12.89
C LEU A 22 -3.13 -13.02 -12.02
N ALA A 23 -3.06 -13.65 -10.86
CA ALA A 23 -1.96 -13.46 -9.92
C ALA A 23 -0.73 -14.28 -10.33
N SER A 24 0.45 -13.67 -10.18
CA SER A 24 1.73 -14.39 -10.33
C SER A 24 1.82 -15.50 -9.28
N THR A 25 2.18 -16.70 -9.74
CA THR A 25 2.35 -17.85 -8.84
C THR A 25 3.54 -17.64 -7.92
N GLU A 26 4.61 -17.02 -8.42
CA GLU A 26 5.81 -16.68 -7.65
C GLU A 26 5.48 -15.73 -6.49
N LEU A 27 4.71 -14.68 -6.76
CA LEU A 27 4.26 -13.72 -5.75
C LEU A 27 3.43 -14.42 -4.65
N VAL A 28 2.48 -15.27 -5.04
CA VAL A 28 1.60 -15.97 -4.10
C VAL A 28 2.41 -16.91 -3.21
N GLU A 29 3.38 -17.65 -3.77
CA GLU A 29 4.23 -18.54 -2.99
C GLU A 29 5.20 -17.77 -2.07
N GLU A 30 5.74 -16.64 -2.51
CA GLU A 30 6.58 -15.78 -1.68
C GLU A 30 5.80 -15.26 -0.46
N ILE A 31 4.59 -14.73 -0.68
CA ILE A 31 3.71 -14.27 0.41
C ILE A 31 3.42 -15.41 1.40
N LYS A 32 3.07 -16.60 0.91
CA LYS A 32 2.84 -17.77 1.78
C LYS A 32 4.08 -18.14 2.57
N SER A 33 5.26 -18.14 1.93
CA SER A 33 6.53 -18.46 2.57
C SER A 33 6.84 -17.49 3.71
N ARG A 34 6.61 -16.19 3.50
CA ARG A 34 6.80 -15.17 4.53
C ARG A 34 5.85 -15.32 5.70
N ILE A 35 4.56 -15.54 5.42
CA ILE A 35 3.55 -15.76 6.46
C ILE A 35 3.92 -16.97 7.33
N GLN A 36 4.42 -18.05 6.73
CA GLN A 36 4.83 -19.25 7.46
C GLN A 36 6.07 -19.06 8.35
N LYS A 37 6.90 -18.04 8.07
CA LYS A 37 8.08 -17.69 8.87
C LYS A 37 7.74 -16.77 10.06
N ILE A 38 6.50 -16.33 10.17
CA ILE A 38 6.06 -15.47 11.28
C ILE A 38 6.10 -16.27 12.58
N ASP A 39 6.99 -15.87 13.47
CA ASP A 39 7.17 -16.45 14.80
C ASP A 39 6.87 -15.41 15.88
N ILE A 40 5.59 -15.31 16.23
CA ILE A 40 5.10 -14.44 17.32
C ILE A 40 4.03 -15.16 18.14
N ASP A 41 3.96 -14.87 19.44
CA ASP A 41 3.00 -15.50 20.36
C ASP A 41 1.53 -15.28 19.96
N SER A 42 1.20 -14.06 19.51
CA SER A 42 -0.16 -13.66 19.15
C SER A 42 -0.14 -12.52 18.13
N VAL A 43 -0.94 -12.66 17.06
CA VAL A 43 -1.13 -11.62 16.06
C VAL A 43 -2.35 -10.77 16.46
N LEU A 44 -2.14 -9.61 17.06
CA LEU A 44 -3.25 -8.78 17.54
C LEU A 44 -3.98 -8.05 16.40
N GLU A 45 -3.24 -7.56 15.41
CA GLU A 45 -3.74 -6.74 14.31
C GLU A 45 -3.00 -7.06 12.99
N SER A 46 -3.62 -6.78 11.85
CA SER A 46 -3.09 -7.03 10.50
C SER A 46 -1.76 -6.31 10.21
N GLY A 47 -1.50 -5.14 10.76
CA GLY A 47 -0.26 -4.37 10.66
C GLY A 47 0.97 -5.08 11.22
N TYR A 48 0.79 -6.04 12.14
CA TYR A 48 1.90 -6.91 12.55
C TYR A 48 2.33 -7.80 11.39
N ILE A 49 1.35 -8.37 10.66
CA ILE A 49 1.61 -9.17 9.47
C ILE A 49 2.23 -8.29 8.39
N GLU A 50 1.70 -7.08 8.17
CA GLU A 50 2.23 -6.10 7.22
C GLU A 50 3.74 -5.94 7.41
N GLN A 51 4.20 -5.51 8.58
CA GLN A 51 5.61 -5.27 8.88
C GLN A 51 6.48 -6.53 8.78
N LEU A 52 5.95 -7.70 9.13
CA LEU A 52 6.70 -8.96 9.12
C LEU A 52 6.86 -9.56 7.73
N ILE A 53 6.04 -9.17 6.75
CA ILE A 53 6.11 -9.69 5.38
C ILE A 53 6.60 -8.65 4.36
N GLU A 54 6.85 -7.40 4.76
CA GLU A 54 7.50 -6.39 3.92
C GLU A 54 8.89 -6.82 3.45
N ASP A 55 9.29 -6.42 2.23
CA ASP A 55 10.64 -6.68 1.71
C ASP A 55 11.69 -5.85 2.44
N ASN A 56 11.40 -4.57 2.65
CA ASN A 56 12.35 -3.61 3.18
C ASN A 56 11.71 -2.72 4.25
N TYR A 57 11.91 -3.07 5.51
CA TYR A 57 11.42 -2.32 6.68
C TYR A 57 12.02 -0.89 6.82
N LEU A 58 13.10 -0.56 6.10
CA LEU A 58 13.69 0.78 6.08
C LEU A 58 13.10 1.67 4.97
N SER A 59 12.24 1.11 4.12
CA SER A 59 11.56 1.90 3.10
C SER A 59 10.66 2.94 3.79
N PRO A 60 10.75 4.22 3.43
CA PRO A 60 9.79 5.22 3.90
C PRO A 60 8.42 5.07 3.22
N PHE A 61 8.32 4.22 2.18
CA PHE A 61 7.10 3.93 1.45
C PHE A 61 6.55 2.56 1.82
N PRO A 62 5.23 2.45 2.11
CA PRO A 62 4.59 1.19 2.39
C PRO A 62 4.62 0.29 1.16
N GLN A 63 4.94 -0.99 1.36
CA GLN A 63 5.00 -1.99 0.29
C GLN A 63 3.71 -2.81 0.19
N ILE A 64 2.85 -2.66 1.19
CA ILE A 64 1.58 -3.32 1.37
C ILE A 64 0.55 -2.25 1.70
N GLN A 65 -0.66 -2.39 1.16
CA GLN A 65 -1.72 -1.41 1.31
C GLN A 65 -2.78 -2.00 2.22
N ASN A 66 -2.98 -1.38 3.37
CA ASN A 66 -4.08 -1.70 4.27
C ASN A 66 -5.36 -0.98 3.81
N THR A 67 -6.48 -1.69 3.83
CA THR A 67 -7.77 -1.09 3.50
C THR A 67 -8.93 -1.79 4.18
N GLU A 68 -9.88 -1.02 4.69
CA GLU A 68 -11.19 -1.50 5.17
C GLU A 68 -12.23 -1.60 4.04
N ARG A 69 -11.87 -1.11 2.86
CA ARG A 69 -12.80 -0.91 1.74
C ARG A 69 -12.84 -2.13 0.81
N PRO A 70 -13.97 -2.86 0.74
CA PRO A 70 -14.04 -4.10 -0.03
C PRO A 70 -13.95 -3.85 -1.55
N ASP A 71 -14.41 -2.70 -2.03
CA ASP A 71 -14.31 -2.30 -3.44
C ASP A 71 -12.84 -2.20 -3.91
N ARG A 72 -11.95 -1.65 -3.07
CA ARG A 72 -10.51 -1.63 -3.34
C ARG A 72 -9.92 -3.04 -3.40
N VAL A 73 -10.33 -3.92 -2.48
CA VAL A 73 -9.87 -5.32 -2.45
C VAL A 73 -10.26 -6.05 -3.73
N ILE A 74 -11.51 -5.88 -4.18
CA ILE A 74 -12.00 -6.50 -5.41
C ILE A 74 -11.23 -5.97 -6.62
N SER A 75 -11.04 -4.64 -6.74
CA SER A 75 -10.24 -4.06 -7.83
C SER A 75 -8.81 -4.61 -7.85
N ALA A 76 -8.18 -4.70 -6.67
CA ALA A 76 -6.82 -5.23 -6.56
C ALA A 76 -6.73 -6.69 -7.01
N LEU A 77 -7.69 -7.53 -6.60
CA LEU A 77 -7.75 -8.92 -7.05
C LEU A 77 -7.95 -9.03 -8.58
N MET A 78 -8.77 -8.16 -9.17
CA MET A 78 -8.97 -8.09 -10.63
C MET A 78 -7.71 -7.61 -11.38
N GLU A 79 -6.83 -6.87 -10.71
CA GLU A 79 -5.52 -6.45 -11.25
C GLU A 79 -4.45 -7.53 -11.06
N GLY A 80 -4.79 -8.71 -10.53
CA GLY A 80 -3.84 -9.80 -10.27
C GLY A 80 -3.03 -9.64 -8.99
N ARG A 81 -3.41 -8.73 -8.10
CA ARG A 81 -2.79 -8.57 -6.77
C ARG A 81 -3.35 -9.60 -5.78
N VAL A 82 -2.65 -9.74 -4.66
CA VAL A 82 -3.00 -10.66 -3.56
C VAL A 82 -3.58 -9.85 -2.41
N ALA A 83 -4.66 -10.35 -1.82
CA ALA A 83 -5.26 -9.80 -0.61
C ALA A 83 -5.05 -10.77 0.56
N ILE A 84 -4.72 -10.25 1.74
CA ILE A 84 -4.45 -11.00 2.95
C ILE A 84 -5.40 -10.51 4.03
N LEU A 85 -6.18 -11.44 4.59
CA LEU A 85 -7.20 -11.16 5.59
C LEU A 85 -6.84 -11.89 6.88
N LEU A 86 -6.83 -11.18 8.00
CA LEU A 86 -6.59 -11.76 9.32
C LEU A 86 -7.91 -11.81 10.11
N ASP A 87 -8.19 -12.96 10.71
CA ASP A 87 -9.36 -13.13 11.57
C ASP A 87 -9.39 -12.12 12.74
N GLY A 88 -10.58 -11.55 12.97
CA GLY A 88 -10.82 -10.54 13.99
C GLY A 88 -10.30 -9.13 13.67
N THR A 89 -9.92 -8.84 12.41
CA THR A 89 -9.52 -7.48 11.99
C THR A 89 -10.42 -6.94 10.87
N PRO A 90 -10.75 -5.63 10.87
CA PRO A 90 -11.58 -5.02 9.82
C PRO A 90 -10.78 -4.61 8.57
N PHE A 91 -9.47 -4.83 8.57
CA PHE A 91 -8.57 -4.42 7.49
C PHE A 91 -8.12 -5.61 6.64
N VAL A 92 -7.93 -5.35 5.36
CA VAL A 92 -7.36 -6.26 4.39
C VAL A 92 -6.05 -5.67 3.90
N LEU A 93 -5.00 -6.48 3.88
CA LEU A 93 -3.71 -6.10 3.33
C LEU A 93 -3.64 -6.49 1.85
N ILE A 94 -3.17 -5.60 0.99
CA ILE A 94 -3.07 -5.82 -0.46
C ILE A 94 -1.60 -5.73 -0.88
N ALA A 95 -1.11 -6.71 -1.64
CA ALA A 95 0.27 -6.76 -2.13
C ALA A 95 0.35 -7.27 -3.60
N PRO A 96 1.33 -6.79 -4.39
CA PRO A 96 2.26 -5.72 -4.08
C PRO A 96 1.62 -4.33 -4.24
N VAL A 97 2.27 -3.32 -3.66
CA VAL A 97 1.91 -1.91 -3.83
C VAL A 97 3.03 -1.17 -4.54
N THR A 98 2.65 -0.18 -5.34
CA THR A 98 3.60 0.75 -5.96
C THR A 98 3.35 2.17 -5.46
N PHE A 99 4.38 3.02 -5.51
CA PHE A 99 4.27 4.43 -5.13
C PHE A 99 3.10 5.14 -5.83
N SER A 100 2.86 4.85 -7.10
CA SER A 100 1.76 5.45 -7.87
C SER A 100 0.37 5.12 -7.31
N MET A 101 0.20 3.94 -6.71
CA MET A 101 -1.05 3.51 -6.08
C MET A 101 -1.34 4.27 -4.79
N LEU A 102 -0.30 4.76 -4.09
CA LEU A 102 -0.43 5.57 -2.87
C LEU A 102 -1.00 6.97 -3.15
N LEU A 103 -0.82 7.46 -4.38
CA LEU A 103 -1.36 8.75 -4.84
C LEU A 103 -2.71 8.61 -5.56
N GLN A 104 -3.26 7.40 -5.63
CA GLN A 104 -4.55 7.11 -6.24
C GLN A 104 -5.64 6.86 -5.20
N SER A 105 -6.80 7.44 -5.44
CA SER A 105 -8.00 7.22 -4.65
C SER A 105 -9.03 6.41 -5.46
N PRO A 106 -9.79 5.49 -4.88
CA PRO A 106 -10.83 4.72 -5.55
C PRO A 106 -11.97 5.63 -5.99
N GLU A 107 -12.17 6.76 -5.32
CA GLU A 107 -13.05 7.85 -5.76
C GLU A 107 -12.66 8.36 -7.16
N ASP A 108 -11.38 8.30 -7.55
CA ASP A 108 -10.94 8.71 -8.89
C ASP A 108 -11.57 7.86 -9.99
N TYR A 109 -11.97 6.63 -9.65
CA TYR A 109 -12.63 5.68 -10.56
C TYR A 109 -14.15 5.76 -10.50
N TYR A 110 -14.72 6.48 -9.53
CA TYR A 110 -16.17 6.69 -9.41
C TYR A 110 -16.63 7.91 -10.20
N GLU A 111 -15.74 8.87 -10.39
CA GLU A 111 -15.96 10.06 -11.20
C GLU A 111 -15.77 9.80 -12.70
N ARG A 112 -16.22 10.74 -13.53
CA ARG A 112 -15.91 10.69 -14.97
C ARG A 112 -14.39 10.76 -15.16
N TRP A 113 -13.89 10.09 -16.19
CA TRP A 113 -12.45 9.96 -16.44
C TRP A 113 -11.73 11.32 -16.56
N ILE A 114 -12.38 12.38 -17.06
CA ILE A 114 -11.79 13.73 -17.19
C ILE A 114 -11.47 14.36 -15.82
N PRO A 115 -12.45 14.61 -14.92
CA PRO A 115 -12.15 15.15 -13.59
C PRO A 115 -11.27 14.21 -12.76
N GLY A 116 -11.47 12.89 -12.83
CA GLY A 116 -10.63 11.92 -12.11
C GLY A 116 -9.17 11.97 -12.54
N THR A 117 -8.88 12.08 -13.84
CA THR A 117 -7.51 12.22 -14.36
C THR A 117 -6.90 13.56 -13.98
N LEU A 118 -7.67 14.65 -14.03
CA LEU A 118 -7.20 15.97 -13.61
C LEU A 118 -6.79 15.98 -12.12
N LEU A 119 -7.62 15.42 -11.24
CA LEU A 119 -7.31 15.32 -9.81
C LEU A 119 -6.06 14.47 -9.55
N ARG A 120 -5.92 13.35 -10.28
CA ARG A 120 -4.74 12.50 -10.21
C ARG A 120 -3.47 13.26 -10.60
N LEU A 121 -3.49 13.99 -11.73
CA LEU A 121 -2.37 14.82 -12.17
C LEU A 121 -2.04 15.91 -11.16
N LEU A 122 -3.05 16.58 -10.60
CA LEU A 122 -2.87 17.59 -9.55
C LEU A 122 -2.22 17.01 -8.29
N ARG A 123 -2.54 15.77 -7.88
CA ARG A 123 -1.86 15.12 -6.75
C ARG A 123 -0.39 14.89 -7.03
N PHE A 124 -0.02 14.40 -8.21
CA PHE A 124 1.39 14.23 -8.57
C PHE A 124 2.15 15.57 -8.59
N MET A 125 1.56 16.60 -9.20
CA MET A 125 2.15 17.94 -9.24
C MET A 125 2.29 18.56 -7.85
N THR A 126 1.26 18.42 -7.01
CA THR A 126 1.26 18.98 -5.65
C THR A 126 2.26 18.24 -4.76
N ALA A 127 2.39 16.91 -4.89
CA ALA A 127 3.42 16.15 -4.20
C ALA A 127 4.83 16.62 -4.58
N PHE A 128 5.07 16.87 -5.87
CA PHE A 128 6.34 17.42 -6.34
C PHE A 128 6.60 18.83 -5.78
N VAL A 129 5.64 19.75 -5.91
CA VAL A 129 5.77 21.12 -5.38
C VAL A 129 5.97 21.10 -3.87
N SER A 130 5.19 20.30 -3.12
CA SER A 130 5.33 20.21 -1.66
C SER A 130 6.71 19.71 -1.22
N LEU A 131 7.33 18.82 -2.01
CA LEU A 131 8.65 18.28 -1.71
C LEU A 131 9.76 19.30 -2.00
N PHE A 132 9.69 20.01 -3.14
CA PHE A 132 10.76 20.89 -3.61
C PHE A 132 10.60 22.36 -3.23
N ALA A 133 9.38 22.85 -2.99
CA ALA A 133 9.12 24.28 -2.75
C ALA A 133 9.92 24.85 -1.56
N PRO A 134 10.04 24.18 -0.39
CA PRO A 134 10.83 24.71 0.72
C PRO A 134 12.32 24.85 0.37
N ALA A 135 12.88 23.85 -0.31
CA ALA A 135 14.28 23.87 -0.72
C ALA A 135 14.55 24.94 -1.78
N LEU A 136 13.65 25.09 -2.76
CA LEU A 136 13.72 26.13 -3.78
C LEU A 136 13.59 27.53 -3.17
N TYR A 137 12.68 27.72 -2.20
CA TYR A 137 12.52 28.98 -1.49
C TYR A 137 13.82 29.41 -0.78
N ILE A 138 14.42 28.51 -0.01
CA ILE A 138 15.70 28.78 0.69
C ILE A 138 16.82 29.08 -0.32
N SER A 139 16.86 28.35 -1.44
CA SER A 139 17.85 28.57 -2.50
C SER A 139 17.72 29.97 -3.11
N PHE A 140 16.51 30.43 -3.42
CA PHE A 140 16.29 31.75 -4.01
C PHE A 140 16.66 32.89 -3.07
N ILE A 141 16.25 32.84 -1.80
CA ILE A 141 16.63 33.91 -0.85
C ILE A 141 18.15 33.96 -0.61
N SER A 142 18.84 32.82 -0.63
CA SER A 142 20.26 32.74 -0.27
C SER A 142 21.20 33.09 -1.42
N PHE A 143 20.85 32.70 -2.65
CA PHE A 143 21.73 32.86 -3.82
C PHE A 143 21.24 33.89 -4.82
N HIS A 144 19.95 34.25 -4.79
CA HIS A 144 19.34 35.21 -5.71
C HIS A 144 18.38 36.17 -4.99
N PRO A 145 18.85 36.92 -3.98
CA PRO A 145 17.99 37.76 -3.15
C PRO A 145 17.20 38.83 -3.93
N GLY A 146 17.64 39.19 -5.15
CA GLY A 146 16.92 40.12 -6.04
C GLY A 146 15.71 39.53 -6.78
N LEU A 147 15.45 38.22 -6.70
CA LEU A 147 14.31 37.58 -7.37
C LEU A 147 13.01 37.65 -6.56
N ILE A 148 13.10 37.82 -5.25
CA ILE A 148 11.94 37.96 -4.37
C ILE A 148 11.90 39.43 -3.94
N PRO A 149 10.89 40.21 -4.39
CA PRO A 149 10.73 41.58 -3.94
C PRO A 149 10.58 41.59 -2.42
N THR A 150 11.48 42.30 -1.74
CA THR A 150 11.37 42.62 -0.30
C THR A 150 10.36 43.73 -0.08
#